data_AF-A0A0N5CJW5-F1
#
_entry.id   AF-A0A0N5CJW5-F1
#
_cell.length_a   1.000
_cell.length_b   1.000
_cell.length_c   1.000
_cell.angle_alpha   90.00
_cell.angle_beta   90.00
_cell.angle_gamma   90.00
#
_symmetry.space_group_name_H-M   'P 1'
#
loop_
_entity.id
_entity.type
_entity.pdbx_description
1 polymer ?
#
loop_
_entity_poly.entity_id
_entity_poly.type
_entity_poly.pdbx_seq_one_letter_code
_entity_poly.pdbx_strand_id
1 'polypeptide(L)'
;MPHNVPCSQLVVFGDDFTDDGMEVDANSFGFARNSNGPIWSEYINRILDCNEYINYAHSGAKSSYDNMYFSDWSGILWQIEYHLMSHRSTPKDSLVILQTGGLPELLWQQQNYINGSFHIDQITENIAHVVLALIDTIDNGIIIIMNMIDPSETPLFATDNGNGDISLPVSSINAKLWKLVQSEGRENQRIRLFDLNAAIVDAIRGLNAKDAFTFQQPNMTSRKIYEYAYYYQWYPSTLVHHKIAQKLIKFLEDL
;
A
#
# COMPACT_ATOMS: atom_id res chain seq x y z
N MET A 1 5.84 -25.59 3.42
CA MET A 1 5.99 -25.01 4.78
C MET A 1 4.64 -25.13 5.46
N PRO A 2 4.54 -25.40 6.78
CA PRO A 2 3.23 -25.62 7.40
C PRO A 2 2.43 -24.31 7.35
N HIS A 3 1.22 -24.37 6.78
CA HIS A 3 0.24 -23.28 6.80
C HIS A 3 -0.28 -23.08 8.22
N ASN A 4 -0.11 -21.89 8.81
CA ASN A 4 -0.66 -21.57 10.12
C ASN A 4 -1.62 -20.36 10.14
N VAL A 5 -1.74 -19.61 9.04
CA VAL A 5 -2.74 -18.54 8.92
C VAL A 5 -3.79 -19.00 7.90
N PRO A 6 -4.98 -19.45 8.34
CA PRO A 6 -6.06 -19.76 7.41
C PRO A 6 -6.49 -18.48 6.70
N CYS A 7 -6.70 -18.56 5.39
CA CYS A 7 -7.15 -17.44 4.58
C CYS A 7 -8.31 -17.87 3.69
N SER A 8 -9.51 -17.46 4.05
CA SER A 8 -10.69 -17.69 3.22
C SER A 8 -10.83 -16.64 2.12
N GLN A 9 -10.42 -15.40 2.41
CA GLN A 9 -10.49 -14.28 1.49
C GLN A 9 -9.38 -13.28 1.82
N LEU A 10 -8.70 -12.74 0.82
CA LEU A 10 -7.78 -11.62 0.93
C LEU A 10 -8.38 -10.43 0.17
N VAL A 11 -8.73 -9.37 0.89
CA VAL A 11 -9.20 -8.11 0.33
C VAL A 11 -8.16 -7.03 0.55
N VAL A 12 -7.75 -6.36 -0.51
CA VAL A 12 -6.68 -5.36 -0.45
C VAL A 12 -7.14 -4.03 -1.05
N PHE A 13 -6.79 -2.94 -0.36
CA PHE A 13 -7.02 -1.56 -0.78
C PHE A 13 -5.70 -0.80 -0.79
N GLY A 14 -5.55 0.17 -1.69
CA GLY A 14 -4.32 0.94 -1.78
C GLY A 14 -4.18 1.76 -3.06
N ASP A 15 -2.96 2.24 -3.26
CA ASP A 15 -2.57 3.05 -4.41
C ASP A 15 -1.58 2.30 -5.32
N ASP A 16 -0.68 3.05 -5.99
CA ASP A 16 0.32 2.52 -6.90
C ASP A 16 1.18 1.39 -6.33
N PHE A 17 1.41 1.38 -5.01
CA PHE A 17 2.24 0.36 -4.35
C PHE A 17 1.55 -1.01 -4.24
N THR A 18 0.23 -1.01 -4.42
CA THR A 18 -0.65 -2.13 -4.13
C THR A 18 -1.50 -2.54 -5.33
N ASP A 19 -1.50 -1.76 -6.41
CA ASP A 19 -2.12 -2.10 -7.70
C ASP A 19 -1.44 -3.34 -8.32
N ASP A 20 -2.22 -4.39 -8.54
CA ASP A 20 -1.79 -5.64 -9.16
C ASP A 20 -2.01 -5.68 -10.68
N GLY A 21 -2.59 -4.64 -11.26
CA GLY A 21 -2.81 -4.44 -12.69
C GLY A 21 -3.88 -5.34 -13.31
N MET A 22 -4.49 -4.88 -14.40
CA MET A 22 -5.63 -5.52 -15.08
C MET A 22 -5.44 -7.00 -15.50
N GLU A 23 -4.22 -7.53 -15.47
CA GLU A 23 -3.87 -8.83 -16.04
C GLU A 23 -3.90 -9.99 -15.01
N VAL A 24 -4.17 -9.74 -13.73
CA VAL A 24 -4.05 -10.78 -12.69
C VAL A 24 -5.20 -11.77 -12.75
N ASP A 25 -6.43 -11.28 -12.65
CA ASP A 25 -7.66 -12.06 -12.67
C ASP A 25 -8.91 -11.16 -12.78
N ALA A 26 -10.10 -11.77 -12.68
CA ALA A 26 -11.38 -11.07 -12.75
C ALA A 26 -11.68 -10.17 -11.53
N ASN A 27 -10.90 -10.28 -10.46
CA ASN A 27 -11.04 -9.53 -9.21
C ASN A 27 -9.92 -8.49 -9.02
N SER A 28 -9.09 -8.28 -10.04
CA SER A 28 -8.17 -7.16 -10.12
C SER A 28 -8.86 -5.96 -10.75
N PHE A 29 -8.94 -4.88 -9.97
CA PHE A 29 -9.51 -3.61 -10.41
C PHE A 29 -8.43 -2.64 -10.91
N GLY A 30 -7.16 -2.95 -10.65
CA GLY A 30 -6.02 -2.09 -10.89
C GLY A 30 -5.69 -1.83 -12.35
N PHE A 31 -4.87 -0.81 -12.62
CA PHE A 31 -4.49 -0.41 -13.98
C PHE A 31 -3.17 -1.02 -14.42
N ALA A 32 -2.17 -1.01 -13.53
CA ALA A 32 -0.82 -1.47 -13.86
C ALA A 32 -0.06 -1.87 -12.58
N ARG A 33 0.69 -2.96 -12.68
CA ARG A 33 1.72 -3.29 -11.67
C ARG A 33 2.84 -2.29 -11.78
N ASN A 34 2.99 -1.44 -10.76
CA ASN A 34 4.15 -0.58 -10.64
C ASN A 34 5.33 -1.34 -10.03
N SER A 35 5.77 -2.40 -10.70
CA SER A 35 6.94 -3.18 -10.34
C SER A 35 7.43 -3.97 -11.55
N ASN A 36 8.58 -4.64 -11.43
CA ASN A 36 9.10 -5.52 -12.48
C ASN A 36 8.58 -6.97 -12.38
N GLY A 37 7.53 -7.20 -11.60
CA GLY A 37 6.95 -8.51 -11.30
C GLY A 37 5.80 -8.39 -10.29
N PRO A 38 5.39 -9.50 -9.66
CA PRO A 38 4.32 -9.49 -8.67
C PRO A 38 4.59 -8.54 -7.51
N ILE A 39 3.51 -7.94 -6.99
CA ILE A 39 3.54 -7.07 -5.82
C ILE A 39 3.31 -7.85 -4.52
N TRP A 40 3.37 -7.17 -3.38
CA TRP A 40 3.38 -7.79 -2.06
C TRP A 40 2.09 -8.58 -1.79
N SER A 41 0.94 -8.08 -2.22
CA SER A 41 -0.37 -8.71 -1.98
C SER A 41 -0.52 -10.01 -2.77
N GLU A 42 -0.02 -10.06 -4.01
CA GLU A 42 0.03 -11.29 -4.82
C GLU A 42 0.91 -12.37 -4.16
N TYR A 43 2.04 -11.97 -3.57
CA TYR A 43 2.89 -12.92 -2.83
C TYR A 43 2.21 -13.45 -1.57
N ILE A 44 1.47 -12.61 -0.85
CA ILE A 44 0.70 -13.06 0.32
C ILE A 44 -0.37 -14.05 -0.10
N ASN A 45 -1.15 -13.72 -1.12
CA ASN A 45 -2.16 -14.63 -1.66
C ASN A 45 -1.56 -16.00 -1.99
N ARG A 46 -0.42 -16.01 -2.69
CA ARG A 46 0.27 -17.24 -3.08
C ARG A 46 0.80 -18.07 -1.90
N ILE A 47 1.24 -17.41 -0.82
CA ILE A 47 1.84 -18.12 0.33
C ILE A 47 0.75 -18.61 1.29
N LEU A 48 -0.31 -17.82 1.50
CA LEU A 48 -1.44 -18.17 2.35
C LEU A 48 -2.46 -19.06 1.65
N ASP A 49 -2.41 -19.13 0.31
CA ASP A 49 -3.32 -19.90 -0.54
C ASP A 49 -4.78 -19.52 -0.27
N CYS A 50 -5.07 -18.21 -0.30
CA CYS A 50 -6.41 -17.72 -0.01
C CYS A 50 -7.41 -18.23 -1.06
N ASN A 51 -8.60 -18.68 -0.64
CA ASN A 51 -9.60 -19.17 -1.59
C ASN A 51 -10.08 -18.08 -2.57
N GLU A 52 -10.07 -16.83 -2.11
CA GLU A 52 -10.44 -15.67 -2.90
C GLU A 52 -9.45 -14.54 -2.65
N TYR A 53 -9.04 -13.87 -3.73
CA TYR A 53 -8.21 -12.68 -3.73
C TYR A 53 -8.96 -11.57 -4.47
N ILE A 54 -9.05 -10.41 -3.83
CA ILE A 54 -9.69 -9.22 -4.38
C ILE A 54 -8.77 -8.05 -4.12
N ASN A 55 -8.35 -7.36 -5.17
CA ASN A 55 -7.49 -6.19 -5.08
C ASN A 55 -8.19 -4.98 -5.69
N TYR A 56 -8.64 -4.08 -4.82
CA TYR A 56 -9.28 -2.83 -5.21
C TYR A 56 -8.28 -1.70 -5.43
N ALA A 57 -6.98 -1.92 -5.22
CA ALA A 57 -6.00 -0.85 -5.35
C ALA A 57 -5.87 -0.37 -6.80
N HIS A 58 -5.76 0.95 -6.96
CA HIS A 58 -5.57 1.58 -8.26
C HIS A 58 -4.36 2.51 -8.24
N SER A 59 -3.56 2.43 -9.30
CA SER A 59 -2.50 3.39 -9.57
C SER A 59 -3.07 4.80 -9.68
N GLY A 60 -2.44 5.76 -9.01
CA GLY A 60 -2.91 7.13 -8.90
C GLY A 60 -4.10 7.33 -7.96
N ALA A 61 -4.49 6.36 -7.13
CA ALA A 61 -5.57 6.57 -6.17
C ALA A 61 -5.25 7.72 -5.20
N LYS A 62 -6.16 8.70 -5.11
CA LYS A 62 -6.10 9.73 -4.06
C LYS A 62 -6.71 9.21 -2.77
N SER A 63 -6.54 9.96 -1.69
CA SER A 63 -7.18 9.64 -0.41
C SER A 63 -8.72 9.67 -0.48
N SER A 64 -9.29 10.44 -1.41
CA SER A 64 -10.73 10.63 -1.61
C SER A 64 -11.33 9.60 -2.59
N TYR A 65 -12.42 9.96 -3.27
CA TYR A 65 -13.03 9.18 -4.36
C TYR A 65 -12.21 9.20 -5.66
N ASP A 66 -11.40 10.24 -5.84
CA ASP A 66 -10.79 10.56 -7.13
C ASP A 66 -9.47 9.81 -7.40
N ASN A 67 -9.07 9.81 -8.66
CA ASN A 67 -7.73 9.47 -9.11
C ASN A 67 -6.90 10.72 -9.41
N MET A 68 -5.58 10.58 -9.52
CA MET A 68 -4.69 11.61 -10.06
C MET A 68 -5.05 12.04 -11.48
N TYR A 69 -5.64 11.14 -12.28
CA TYR A 69 -5.88 11.37 -13.70
C TYR A 69 -7.36 11.60 -14.08
N PHE A 70 -8.30 11.29 -13.20
CA PHE A 70 -9.74 11.41 -13.42
C PHE A 70 -10.50 11.45 -12.08
N SER A 71 -11.79 11.76 -12.13
CA SER A 71 -12.64 11.95 -10.95
C SER A 71 -13.67 10.84 -10.77
N ASP A 72 -14.32 10.85 -9.61
CA ASP A 72 -15.53 10.09 -9.24
C ASP A 72 -15.33 8.60 -8.89
N TRP A 73 -14.17 8.00 -9.18
CA TRP A 73 -13.89 6.62 -8.82
C TRP A 73 -12.39 6.30 -8.75
N SER A 74 -12.06 5.11 -8.21
CA SER A 74 -10.73 4.52 -7.99
C SER A 74 -9.89 5.06 -6.83
N GLY A 75 -10.26 6.17 -6.19
CA GLY A 75 -9.62 6.65 -4.97
C GLY A 75 -9.91 5.74 -3.76
N ILE A 76 -9.12 5.87 -2.68
CA ILE A 76 -9.20 4.99 -1.50
C ILE A 76 -10.59 4.96 -0.87
N LEU A 77 -11.26 6.11 -0.78
CA LEU A 77 -12.62 6.19 -0.24
C LEU A 77 -13.62 5.45 -1.12
N TRP A 78 -13.51 5.61 -2.44
CA TRP A 78 -14.35 4.88 -3.40
C TRP A 78 -14.14 3.37 -3.30
N GLN A 79 -12.88 2.91 -3.22
CA GLN A 79 -12.54 1.48 -3.14
C GLN A 79 -13.22 0.81 -1.95
N ILE A 80 -13.16 1.45 -0.78
CA ILE A 80 -13.73 0.92 0.46
C ILE A 80 -15.25 0.99 0.44
N GLU A 81 -15.84 2.12 0.08
CA GLU A 81 -17.31 2.22 0.02
C GLU A 81 -17.90 1.25 -1.01
N TYR A 82 -17.26 1.10 -2.17
CA TYR A 82 -17.66 0.12 -3.18
C TYR A 82 -17.62 -1.31 -2.64
N HIS A 83 -16.56 -1.69 -1.93
CA HIS A 83 -16.46 -3.00 -1.28
C HIS A 83 -17.59 -3.22 -0.26
N LEU A 84 -17.79 -2.27 0.65
CA LEU A 84 -18.80 -2.36 1.71
C LEU A 84 -20.23 -2.39 1.16
N MET A 85 -20.49 -1.73 0.02
CA MET A 85 -21.79 -1.79 -0.67
C MET A 85 -22.02 -3.12 -1.41
N SER A 86 -20.96 -3.73 -1.94
CA SER A 86 -21.04 -4.95 -2.75
C SER A 86 -20.99 -6.23 -1.92
N HIS A 87 -20.37 -6.20 -0.73
CA HIS A 87 -20.14 -7.38 0.12
C HIS A 87 -20.80 -7.22 1.49
N ARG A 88 -21.93 -7.91 1.69
CA ARG A 88 -22.74 -7.77 2.92
C ARG A 88 -22.23 -8.57 4.13
N SER A 89 -21.29 -9.49 3.94
CA SER A 89 -20.74 -10.30 5.02
C SER A 89 -19.30 -10.67 4.73
N THR A 90 -18.42 -10.48 5.71
CA THR A 90 -17.01 -10.88 5.61
C THR A 90 -16.86 -12.32 6.15
N PRO A 91 -16.24 -13.26 5.42
CA PRO A 91 -15.96 -14.59 5.94
C PRO A 91 -15.07 -14.57 7.21
N LYS A 92 -15.20 -15.59 8.08
CA LYS A 92 -14.56 -15.66 9.41
C LYS A 92 -13.03 -15.57 9.39
N ASP A 93 -12.40 -16.09 8.34
CA ASP A 93 -10.95 -16.14 8.16
C ASP A 93 -10.52 -15.19 7.02
N SER A 94 -11.16 -14.03 6.92
CA SER A 94 -10.78 -13.02 5.91
C SER A 94 -9.62 -12.19 6.42
N LEU A 95 -8.73 -11.83 5.51
CA LEU A 95 -7.67 -10.87 5.73
C LEU A 95 -7.97 -9.62 4.90
N VAL A 96 -8.28 -8.52 5.57
CA VAL A 96 -8.55 -7.23 4.93
C VAL A 96 -7.38 -6.30 5.19
N ILE A 97 -6.75 -5.80 4.13
CA ILE A 97 -5.54 -4.98 4.24
C ILE A 97 -5.77 -3.64 3.54
N LEU A 98 -5.64 -2.56 4.30
CA LEU A 98 -5.56 -1.21 3.77
C LEU A 98 -4.11 -0.75 3.79
N GLN A 99 -3.50 -0.57 2.62
CA GLN A 99 -2.34 0.29 2.48
C GLN A 99 -2.81 1.73 2.36
N THR A 100 -2.48 2.55 3.35
CA THR A 100 -2.88 3.96 3.38
C THR A 100 -2.33 4.68 2.15
N GLY A 101 -3.22 5.03 1.22
CA GLY A 101 -2.92 5.77 0.01
C GLY A 101 -2.92 7.29 0.22
N GLY A 102 -2.88 8.04 -0.89
CA GLY A 102 -2.84 9.51 -0.89
C GLY A 102 -1.43 10.10 -1.01
N LEU A 103 -0.40 9.26 -1.15
CA LEU A 103 0.96 9.73 -1.44
C LEU A 103 1.03 10.45 -2.80
N PRO A 104 0.43 9.95 -3.90
CA PRO A 104 0.45 10.65 -5.19
C PRO A 104 -0.20 12.04 -5.13
N GLU A 105 -1.29 12.16 -4.37
CA GLU A 105 -1.99 13.42 -4.11
C GLU A 105 -1.06 14.42 -3.39
N LEU A 106 -0.37 13.96 -2.35
CA LEU A 106 0.57 14.76 -1.56
C LEU A 106 1.77 15.22 -2.40
N LEU A 107 2.35 14.32 -3.20
CA LEU A 107 3.46 14.63 -4.10
C LEU A 107 3.07 15.64 -5.19
N TRP A 108 1.88 15.49 -5.75
CA TRP A 108 1.38 16.43 -6.75
C TRP A 108 1.11 17.82 -6.18
N GLN A 109 0.53 17.90 -4.96
CA GLN A 109 0.34 19.17 -4.25
C GLN A 109 1.66 19.88 -3.98
N GLN A 110 2.70 19.13 -3.64
CA GLN A 110 4.04 19.67 -3.41
C GLN A 110 4.66 20.30 -4.67
N GLN A 111 4.53 19.63 -5.82
CA GLN A 111 5.12 20.09 -7.08
C GLN A 111 4.37 21.26 -7.72
N ASN A 112 3.06 21.37 -7.50
CA ASN A 112 2.19 22.37 -8.15
C ASN A 112 1.79 23.52 -7.21
N TYR A 113 2.52 23.70 -6.12
CA TYR A 113 2.17 24.64 -5.06
C TYR A 113 2.36 26.11 -5.49
N ILE A 114 1.28 26.78 -5.91
CA ILE A 114 1.30 28.20 -6.32
C ILE A 114 0.60 29.13 -5.31
N ASN A 115 -0.34 28.66 -4.46
CA ASN A 115 -1.01 29.54 -3.48
C ASN A 115 -1.72 28.76 -2.35
N GLY A 116 -1.07 28.64 -1.19
CA GLY A 116 -1.75 28.61 0.12
C GLY A 116 -2.46 27.31 0.56
N SER A 117 -1.84 26.65 1.54
CA SER A 117 -2.24 25.48 2.34
C SER A 117 -2.14 24.11 1.65
N PHE A 118 -1.24 23.28 2.18
CA PHE A 118 -1.22 21.84 1.93
C PHE A 118 -2.52 21.25 2.51
N HIS A 119 -3.27 20.48 1.71
CA HIS A 119 -4.49 19.83 2.19
C HIS A 119 -4.19 18.53 2.97
N ILE A 120 -3.13 18.55 3.80
CA ILE A 120 -2.75 17.42 4.65
C ILE A 120 -3.90 17.05 5.59
N ASP A 121 -4.66 18.04 6.06
CA ASP A 121 -5.81 17.79 6.93
C ASP A 121 -6.92 17.04 6.17
N GLN A 122 -7.20 17.40 4.92
CA GLN A 122 -8.16 16.65 4.09
C GLN A 122 -7.71 15.21 3.84
N ILE A 123 -6.43 15.01 3.49
CA ILE A 123 -5.87 13.66 3.30
C ILE A 123 -6.00 12.85 4.59
N THR A 124 -5.66 13.46 5.73
CA THR A 124 -5.78 12.83 7.05
C THR A 124 -7.23 12.47 7.37
N GLU A 125 -8.17 13.39 7.14
CA GLU A 125 -9.60 13.17 7.41
C GLU A 125 -10.16 12.04 6.55
N ASN A 126 -9.81 11.99 5.27
CA ASN A 126 -10.20 10.91 4.38
C ASN A 126 -9.64 9.57 4.87
N ILE A 127 -8.35 9.51 5.24
CA ILE A 127 -7.72 8.31 5.80
C ILE A 127 -8.42 7.87 7.09
N ALA A 128 -8.75 8.81 7.98
CA ALA A 128 -9.45 8.50 9.22
C ALA A 128 -10.85 7.95 8.94
N HIS A 129 -11.58 8.55 8.00
CA HIS A 129 -12.91 8.12 7.60
C HIS A 129 -12.90 6.69 7.07
N VAL A 130 -11.97 6.35 6.17
CA VAL A 130 -11.92 4.99 5.60
C VAL A 130 -11.50 3.94 6.62
N VAL A 131 -10.58 4.26 7.52
CA VAL A 131 -10.17 3.36 8.61
C VAL A 131 -11.35 3.08 9.53
N LEU A 132 -12.08 4.11 9.95
CA LEU A 132 -13.28 3.95 10.79
C LEU A 132 -14.36 3.14 10.08
N ALA A 133 -14.62 3.42 8.79
CA ALA A 133 -15.60 2.66 8.00
C ALA A 133 -15.29 1.15 7.94
N LEU A 134 -14.01 0.78 7.76
CA LEU A 134 -13.58 -0.62 7.81
C LEU A 134 -13.80 -1.23 9.21
N ILE A 135 -13.40 -0.51 10.26
CA ILE A 135 -13.51 -0.97 11.66
C ILE A 135 -14.97 -1.20 12.06
N ASP A 136 -15.85 -0.28 11.68
CA ASP A 136 -17.27 -0.29 12.06
C ASP A 136 -18.08 -1.32 11.27
N THR A 137 -17.67 -1.61 10.03
CA THR A 137 -18.47 -2.44 9.11
C THR A 137 -17.98 -3.88 9.03
N ILE A 138 -16.68 -4.14 9.16
CA ILE A 138 -16.12 -5.49 9.06
C ILE A 138 -16.30 -6.21 10.40
N ASP A 139 -17.15 -7.23 10.40
CA ASP A 139 -17.58 -7.98 11.60
C ASP A 139 -16.79 -9.29 11.81
N ASN A 140 -15.99 -9.71 10.83
CA ASN A 140 -15.23 -10.96 10.84
C ASN A 140 -13.86 -10.81 10.17
N GLY A 141 -12.92 -11.69 10.50
CA GLY A 141 -11.55 -11.64 9.97
C GLY A 141 -10.61 -10.67 10.68
N ILE A 142 -9.45 -10.46 10.09
CA ILE A 142 -8.37 -9.58 10.57
C ILE A 142 -8.30 -8.35 9.64
N ILE A 143 -8.17 -7.16 10.24
CA ILE A 143 -7.96 -5.90 9.53
C ILE A 143 -6.54 -5.44 9.77
N ILE A 144 -5.73 -5.36 8.72
CA ILE A 144 -4.38 -4.80 8.76
C ILE A 144 -4.41 -3.39 8.15
N ILE A 145 -3.96 -2.42 8.93
CA ILE A 145 -3.78 -1.04 8.47
C ILE A 145 -2.28 -0.80 8.33
N MET A 146 -1.83 -0.50 7.11
CA MET A 146 -0.45 -0.12 6.83
C MET A 146 -0.33 1.39 6.68
N ASN A 147 0.76 1.96 7.20
CA ASN A 147 1.06 3.38 7.10
C ASN A 147 1.36 3.83 5.65
N MET A 148 1.19 5.14 5.41
CA MET A 148 1.58 5.77 4.15
C MET A 148 3.09 5.65 3.97
N ILE A 149 3.52 5.33 2.75
CA ILE A 149 4.93 5.15 2.42
C ILE A 149 5.64 6.50 2.48
N ASP A 150 6.83 6.50 3.07
CA ASP A 150 7.76 7.62 3.03
C ASP A 150 8.71 7.44 1.84
N PRO A 151 8.58 8.25 0.76
CA PRO A 151 9.41 8.10 -0.42
C PRO A 151 10.78 8.80 -0.28
N SER A 152 11.10 9.42 0.86
CA SER A 152 12.31 10.23 1.04
C SER A 152 13.63 9.48 0.75
N GLU A 153 13.65 8.16 1.00
CA GLU A 153 14.81 7.30 0.77
C GLU A 153 14.80 6.62 -0.63
N THR A 154 13.90 7.02 -1.52
CA THR A 154 13.84 6.49 -2.89
C THR A 154 14.84 7.21 -3.81
N PRO A 155 15.31 6.59 -4.91
CA PRO A 155 16.21 7.23 -5.88
C PRO A 155 15.74 8.59 -6.39
N LEU A 156 14.42 8.78 -6.53
CA LEU A 156 13.83 10.05 -6.97
C LEU A 156 14.15 11.19 -6.00
N PHE A 157 14.00 10.97 -4.70
CA PHE A 157 14.23 12.00 -3.68
C PHE A 157 15.70 12.08 -3.23
N ALA A 158 16.48 11.01 -3.40
CA ALA A 158 17.91 11.02 -3.10
C ALA A 158 18.75 11.91 -4.05
N THR A 159 18.25 12.17 -5.26
CA THR A 159 18.95 12.94 -6.30
C THR A 159 18.47 14.38 -6.42
N ASP A 160 17.35 14.73 -5.79
CA ASP A 160 16.69 16.02 -5.97
C ASP A 160 16.82 16.91 -4.72
N ASN A 161 17.77 17.84 -4.76
CA ASN A 161 17.94 18.87 -3.71
C ASN A 161 16.78 19.87 -3.65
N GLY A 162 15.80 19.81 -4.57
CA GLY A 162 14.73 20.78 -4.74
C GLY A 162 13.34 20.32 -4.30
N ASN A 163 13.11 19.02 -4.08
CA ASN A 163 11.86 18.56 -3.49
C ASN A 163 11.85 18.93 -2.01
N GLY A 164 10.88 19.74 -1.58
CA GLY A 164 10.67 20.03 -0.17
C GLY A 164 10.58 18.74 0.68
N ASP A 165 10.70 18.89 1.98
CA ASP A 165 10.73 17.75 2.89
C ASP A 165 9.36 17.04 2.97
N ILE A 166 9.16 16.02 2.13
CA ILE A 166 7.95 15.17 2.09
C ILE A 166 7.84 14.26 3.32
N SER A 167 8.96 13.98 3.99
CA SER A 167 8.99 13.10 5.16
C SER A 167 8.19 13.66 6.32
N LEU A 168 8.17 15.00 6.47
CA LEU A 168 7.44 15.68 7.55
C LEU A 168 5.90 15.54 7.39
N PRO A 169 5.28 15.89 6.25
CA PRO A 169 3.87 15.59 6.00
C PRO A 169 3.51 14.12 6.18
N VAL A 170 4.29 13.20 5.60
CA VAL A 170 4.04 11.75 5.70
C VAL A 170 4.11 11.28 7.15
N SER A 171 5.14 11.69 7.89
CA SER A 171 5.29 11.37 9.31
C SER A 171 4.13 11.90 10.16
N SER A 172 3.63 13.10 9.85
CA SER A 172 2.47 13.70 10.53
C SER A 172 1.18 12.90 10.28
N ILE A 173 0.91 12.54 9.02
CA ILE A 173 -0.23 11.70 8.64
C ILE A 173 -0.13 10.34 9.34
N ASN A 174 1.03 9.70 9.28
CA ASN A 174 1.28 8.42 9.92
C ASN A 174 1.11 8.49 11.44
N ALA A 175 1.61 9.52 12.11
CA ALA A 175 1.42 9.68 13.55
C ALA A 175 -0.07 9.78 13.94
N LYS A 176 -0.87 10.53 13.15
CA LYS A 176 -2.33 10.63 13.35
C LYS A 176 -3.03 9.29 13.10
N LEU A 177 -2.68 8.58 12.04
CA LEU A 177 -3.19 7.23 11.73
C LEU A 177 -2.90 6.24 12.87
N TRP A 178 -1.66 6.21 13.35
CA TRP A 178 -1.25 5.32 14.44
C TRP A 178 -2.03 5.59 15.72
N LYS A 179 -2.26 6.87 16.04
CA LYS A 179 -3.08 7.26 17.19
C LYS A 179 -4.53 6.80 17.05
N LEU A 180 -5.11 6.95 15.86
CA LEU A 180 -6.47 6.50 15.56
C LEU A 180 -6.59 4.98 15.70
N VAL A 181 -5.75 4.21 15.02
CA VAL A 181 -5.86 2.75 15.08
C VAL A 181 -5.53 2.22 16.48
N GLN A 182 -4.65 2.88 17.23
CA GLN A 182 -4.44 2.52 18.65
C GLN A 182 -5.61 2.88 19.55
N SER A 183 -6.39 3.94 19.27
CA SER A 183 -7.58 4.23 20.08
C SER A 183 -8.67 3.20 19.80
N GLU A 184 -8.96 2.94 18.53
CA GLU A 184 -10.03 2.01 18.12
C GLU A 184 -9.63 0.53 18.35
N GLY A 185 -8.36 0.21 18.20
CA GLY A 185 -7.82 -1.15 18.35
C GLY A 185 -7.68 -1.63 19.79
N ARG A 186 -7.84 -0.77 20.81
CA ARG A 186 -7.75 -1.17 22.23
C ARG A 186 -8.80 -2.21 22.61
N GLU A 187 -9.99 -2.09 22.04
CA GLU A 187 -11.11 -2.99 22.33
C GLU A 187 -11.32 -4.03 21.21
N ASN A 188 -10.78 -3.78 20.02
CA ASN A 188 -10.95 -4.64 18.87
C ASN A 188 -9.65 -5.38 18.51
N GLN A 189 -9.52 -6.60 19.05
CA GLN A 189 -8.39 -7.51 18.79
C GLN A 189 -8.27 -7.97 17.33
N ARG A 190 -9.12 -7.53 16.41
CA ARG A 190 -9.01 -7.86 14.97
C ARG A 190 -8.19 -6.84 14.18
N ILE A 191 -7.99 -5.64 14.73
CA ILE A 191 -7.29 -4.56 14.02
C ILE A 191 -5.81 -4.61 14.40
N ARG A 192 -4.94 -4.55 13.41
CA ARG A 192 -3.49 -4.47 13.62
C ARG A 192 -2.87 -3.40 12.74
N LEU A 193 -1.91 -2.69 13.32
CA LEU A 193 -1.02 -1.81 12.57
C LEU A 193 0.19 -2.60 12.08
N PHE A 194 0.49 -2.48 10.80
CA PHE A 194 1.73 -2.99 10.22
C PHE A 194 2.57 -1.81 9.73
N ASP A 195 3.79 -1.68 10.25
CA ASP A 195 4.72 -0.64 9.82
C ASP A 195 5.37 -1.02 8.48
N LEU A 196 4.73 -0.60 7.39
CA LEU A 196 5.18 -0.79 6.03
C LEU A 196 6.52 -0.07 5.76
N ASN A 197 6.73 1.12 6.33
CA ASN A 197 8.01 1.83 6.17
C ASN A 197 9.16 1.04 6.80
N ALA A 198 9.00 0.52 8.02
CA ALA A 198 9.98 -0.37 8.62
C ALA A 198 10.16 -1.68 7.83
N ALA A 199 9.11 -2.19 7.18
CA ALA A 199 9.21 -3.35 6.31
C ALA A 199 10.01 -3.06 5.03
N ILE A 200 9.79 -1.91 4.40
CA ILE A 200 10.55 -1.45 3.23
C ILE A 200 12.02 -1.29 3.59
N VAL A 201 12.34 -0.58 4.67
CA VAL A 201 13.72 -0.37 5.14
C VAL A 201 14.45 -1.69 5.33
N ASP A 202 13.79 -2.70 5.92
CA ASP A 202 14.37 -4.03 6.09
C ASP A 202 14.51 -4.77 4.75
N ALA A 203 13.52 -4.67 3.87
CA ALA A 203 13.49 -5.35 2.58
C ALA A 203 14.60 -4.86 1.63
N ILE A 204 14.92 -3.56 1.66
CA ILE A 204 15.97 -2.99 0.81
C ILE A 204 17.40 -3.26 1.32
N ARG A 205 17.57 -3.77 2.56
CA ARG A 205 18.91 -4.06 3.09
C ARG A 205 19.65 -5.04 2.18
N GLY A 206 20.88 -4.65 1.83
CA GLY A 206 21.76 -5.42 0.95
C GLY A 206 21.46 -5.29 -0.54
N LEU A 207 20.54 -4.41 -0.94
CA LEU A 207 20.25 -4.08 -2.33
C LEU A 207 20.77 -2.68 -2.69
N ASN A 208 20.95 -2.40 -3.98
CA ASN A 208 21.16 -1.05 -4.48
C ASN A 208 19.85 -0.26 -4.36
N ALA A 209 19.81 0.66 -3.40
CA ALA A 209 18.71 1.59 -3.16
C ALA A 209 18.97 3.00 -3.71
N LYS A 210 20.20 3.28 -4.17
CA LYS A 210 20.59 4.60 -4.68
C LYS A 210 20.21 4.77 -6.15
N ASP A 211 20.37 3.71 -6.91
CA ASP A 211 20.01 3.68 -8.32
C ASP A 211 18.77 2.82 -8.54
N ALA A 212 17.99 3.21 -9.54
CA ALA A 212 16.91 2.40 -10.07
C ALA A 212 17.33 1.69 -11.35
N PHE A 213 16.64 0.59 -11.66
CA PHE A 213 16.77 -0.06 -12.96
C PHE A 213 15.51 0.05 -13.82
N THR A 214 15.69 -0.08 -15.13
CA THR A 214 14.63 -0.36 -16.10
C THR A 214 15.13 -1.39 -17.10
N PHE A 215 14.23 -2.10 -17.78
CA PHE A 215 14.62 -3.07 -18.82
C PHE A 215 15.26 -2.42 -20.05
N GLN A 216 15.17 -1.10 -20.18
CA GLN A 216 15.75 -0.33 -21.28
C GLN A 216 17.21 0.09 -21.02
N GLN A 217 17.72 -0.07 -19.79
CA GLN A 217 19.09 0.32 -19.45
C GLN A 217 20.13 -0.58 -20.14
N PRO A 218 21.20 0.01 -20.72
CA PRO A 218 22.31 -0.78 -21.26
C PRO A 218 22.94 -1.67 -20.20
N ASN A 219 23.26 -2.92 -20.54
CA ASN A 219 23.88 -3.93 -19.65
C ASN A 219 23.01 -4.43 -18.49
N MET A 220 21.70 -4.16 -18.50
CA MET A 220 20.75 -4.78 -17.60
C MET A 220 20.50 -6.24 -18.02
N THR A 221 20.54 -7.17 -17.07
CA THR A 221 20.31 -8.60 -17.31
C THR A 221 19.32 -9.14 -16.29
N SER A 222 18.65 -10.25 -16.60
CA SER A 222 17.71 -10.92 -15.70
C SER A 222 18.30 -11.32 -14.34
N ARG A 223 19.63 -11.42 -14.22
CA ARG A 223 20.29 -11.69 -12.94
C ARG A 223 20.56 -10.40 -12.14
N LYS A 224 20.95 -9.32 -12.83
CA LYS A 224 21.29 -8.04 -12.19
C LYS A 224 20.09 -7.37 -11.54
N ILE A 225 18.87 -7.57 -12.05
CA ILE A 225 17.66 -6.97 -11.45
C ILE A 225 17.48 -7.32 -9.97
N TYR A 226 17.98 -8.48 -9.51
CA TYR A 226 17.90 -8.91 -8.12
C TYR A 226 18.87 -8.18 -7.18
N GLU A 227 19.77 -7.36 -7.74
CA GLU A 227 20.67 -6.51 -6.96
C GLU A 227 20.03 -5.15 -6.64
N TYR A 228 18.87 -4.82 -7.19
CA TYR A 228 18.23 -3.51 -7.07
C TYR A 228 16.97 -3.52 -6.19
N ALA A 229 16.85 -2.47 -5.38
CA ALA A 229 15.66 -2.24 -4.56
C ALA A 229 14.50 -1.65 -5.35
N TYR A 230 14.78 -0.82 -6.37
CA TYR A 230 13.75 -0.04 -7.07
C TYR A 230 13.74 -0.32 -8.58
N TYR A 231 12.53 -0.57 -9.09
CA TYR A 231 12.18 -0.58 -10.51
C TYR A 231 11.63 0.81 -10.85
N TYR A 232 12.27 1.55 -11.75
CA TYR A 232 12.11 3.02 -11.82
C TYR A 232 12.47 3.73 -10.50
N GLN A 233 12.42 5.06 -10.51
CA GLN A 233 13.01 5.89 -9.46
C GLN A 233 12.27 5.90 -8.11
N TRP A 234 11.08 5.30 -8.03
CA TRP A 234 10.31 5.28 -6.77
C TRP A 234 9.61 3.95 -6.47
N TYR A 235 9.31 3.14 -7.48
CA TYR A 235 8.60 1.89 -7.26
C TYR A 235 9.54 0.75 -6.84
N PRO A 236 9.22 -0.04 -5.81
CA PRO A 236 10.06 -1.16 -5.43
C PRO A 236 10.10 -2.27 -6.47
N SER A 237 11.21 -3.01 -6.48
CA SER A 237 11.32 -4.24 -7.25
C SER A 237 10.45 -5.35 -6.65
N THR A 238 10.09 -6.33 -7.46
CA THR A 238 9.33 -7.50 -7.03
C THR A 238 10.04 -8.28 -5.90
N LEU A 239 11.38 -8.20 -5.84
CA LEU A 239 12.15 -8.78 -4.73
C LEU A 239 11.89 -8.06 -3.40
N VAL A 240 11.77 -6.73 -3.42
CA VAL A 240 11.38 -5.94 -2.24
C VAL A 240 9.96 -6.28 -1.82
N HIS A 241 9.01 -6.33 -2.77
CA HIS A 241 7.64 -6.78 -2.50
C HIS A 241 7.58 -8.19 -1.89
N HIS A 242 8.38 -9.13 -2.39
CA HIS A 242 8.46 -10.47 -1.83
C HIS A 242 8.92 -10.47 -0.37
N LYS A 243 9.96 -9.69 -0.03
CA LYS A 243 10.45 -9.56 1.35
C LYS A 243 9.43 -8.89 2.27
N ILE A 244 8.68 -7.90 1.77
CA ILE A 244 7.58 -7.26 2.52
C ILE A 244 6.49 -8.30 2.82
N ALA A 245 6.08 -9.09 1.82
CA ALA A 245 5.11 -10.16 2.01
C ALA A 245 5.58 -11.18 3.06
N GLN A 246 6.84 -11.61 3.02
CA GLN A 246 7.42 -12.50 4.03
C GLN A 246 7.35 -11.91 5.44
N LYS A 247 7.64 -10.61 5.58
CA LYS A 247 7.57 -9.92 6.87
C LYS A 247 6.12 -9.78 7.36
N LEU A 248 5.18 -9.51 6.46
CA LEU A 248 3.76 -9.44 6.82
C LEU A 248 3.20 -10.83 7.19
N ILE A 249 3.59 -11.89 6.49
CA ILE A 249 3.17 -13.25 6.84
C ILE A 249 3.68 -13.63 8.24
N LYS A 250 4.96 -13.35 8.52
CA LYS A 250 5.50 -13.57 9.87
C LYS A 250 4.74 -12.76 10.92
N PHE A 251 4.41 -11.50 10.60
CA PHE A 251 3.59 -10.68 11.49
C PHE A 251 2.21 -11.29 11.74
N LEU A 252 1.57 -11.88 10.74
CA LEU A 252 0.28 -12.57 10.86
C LEU A 252 0.37 -13.87 11.66
N GLU A 253 1.48 -14.60 11.56
CA GLU A 253 1.74 -15.82 12.33
C GLU A 253 1.96 -15.54 13.83
N ASP A 254 2.36 -14.32 14.18
CA ASP A 254 2.60 -13.86 15.55
C ASP A 254 1.33 -13.29 16.25
N LEU A 255 0.18 -13.27 15.57
CA LEU A 255 -1.10 -12.72 16.09
C LEU A 255 -1.90 -13.71 16.95
#